data_AF-A0A838J9Q1-F1
#
_entry.id   AF-A0A838J9Q1-F1
#
_cell.length_a   1.000
_cell.length_b   1.000
_cell.length_c   1.000
_cell.angle_alpha   90.00
_cell.angle_beta   90.00
_cell.angle_gamma   90.00
#
_symmetry.space_group_name_H-M   'P 1'
#
loop_
_entity.id
_entity.type
_entity.pdbx_description
1 polymer ?
#
loop_
_entity_poly.entity_id
_entity_poly.type
_entity_poly.pdbx_seq_one_letter_code
_entity_poly.pdbx_strand_id
1 'polypeptide(L)'
;MRLGSHSQPPYSNIRVTDDSYAAHSETSLTQDPHNPLNLVGGAKFFPDVAHYRFNVGYAASLDGGCTWSKSRVLPGFDAETSSSDPVFAFGPHSKVYAATIFINKHTSDVSVSRDKDLTFSKPTTVFETRPEAVFSDKPSGQLYLAWSDKGTGDADVLLVTSKDKGKTWSAPLRVNDDPIHN
;
A
#
# COMPACT_ATOMS: atom_id res chain seq x y z
N MET A 1 11.98 -17.51 13.75
CA MET A 1 12.04 -17.32 12.30
C MET A 1 13.42 -16.73 11.98
N ARG A 2 14.32 -17.48 11.34
CA ARG A 2 15.62 -16.95 10.89
C ARG A 2 15.43 -16.50 9.45
N LEU A 3 15.47 -15.20 9.20
CA LEU A 3 15.70 -14.69 7.85
C LEU A 3 17.03 -15.29 7.37
N GLY A 4 17.06 -15.77 6.12
CA GLY A 4 18.24 -16.43 5.55
C GLY A 4 19.50 -15.56 5.65
N SER A 5 20.68 -16.19 5.63
CA SER A 5 21.96 -15.47 5.66
C SER A 5 22.07 -14.50 4.47
N HIS A 6 22.13 -13.19 4.72
CA HIS A 6 22.23 -12.17 3.69
C HIS A 6 23.44 -11.24 3.88
N SER A 7 23.92 -10.68 2.76
CA SER A 7 25.11 -9.82 2.65
C SER A 7 24.88 -8.35 3.02
N GLN A 8 23.62 -7.94 3.24
CA GLN A 8 23.25 -6.60 3.68
C GLN A 8 22.84 -6.62 5.15
N PRO A 9 23.19 -5.58 5.93
CA PRO A 9 22.77 -5.50 7.32
C PRO A 9 21.23 -5.50 7.41
N PRO A 10 20.63 -6.09 8.46
CA PRO A 10 19.20 -6.43 8.53
C PRO A 10 18.20 -5.27 8.44
N TYR A 11 18.64 -4.02 8.25
CA TYR A 11 17.83 -2.81 8.37
C TYR A 11 18.14 -1.74 7.30
N SER A 12 18.77 -2.09 6.17
CA SER A 12 18.96 -1.13 5.08
C SER A 12 17.62 -0.77 4.43
N ASN A 13 17.30 0.52 4.35
CA ASN A 13 16.16 0.98 3.56
C ASN A 13 16.39 0.65 2.08
N ILE A 14 15.45 -0.08 1.49
CA ILE A 14 15.49 -0.46 0.07
C ILE A 14 14.42 0.32 -0.66
N ARG A 15 14.81 0.99 -1.74
CA ARG A 15 13.85 1.60 -2.66
C ARG A 15 13.18 0.47 -3.45
N VAL A 16 11.88 0.28 -3.21
CA VAL A 16 11.05 -0.70 -3.92
C VAL A 16 10.72 -0.25 -5.34
N THR A 17 10.53 1.06 -5.53
CA THR A 17 10.11 1.62 -6.81
C THR A 17 11.30 1.87 -7.73
N ASP A 18 11.28 1.19 -8.88
CA ASP A 18 12.21 1.42 -9.99
C ASP A 18 11.38 1.91 -11.19
N ASP A 19 11.09 3.21 -11.17
CA ASP A 19 10.27 3.90 -12.16
C ASP A 19 10.64 5.40 -12.24
N SER A 20 10.02 6.09 -13.20
CA SER A 20 10.22 7.52 -13.46
C SER A 20 9.09 8.41 -12.94
N TYR A 21 8.20 7.89 -12.09
CA TYR A 21 7.05 8.65 -11.60
C TYR A 21 7.49 9.65 -10.52
N ALA A 22 6.80 10.79 -10.46
CA ALA A 22 7.21 11.91 -9.62
C ALA A 22 6.87 11.71 -8.14
N ALA A 23 5.88 10.86 -7.84
CA ALA A 23 5.46 10.55 -6.48
C ALA A 23 4.74 9.20 -6.40
N HIS A 24 4.62 8.70 -5.17
CA HIS A 24 3.89 7.49 -4.82
C HIS A 24 3.06 7.70 -3.54
N SER A 25 1.88 7.09 -3.44
CA SER A 25 1.03 7.13 -2.24
C SER A 25 0.20 5.84 -2.09
N GLU A 26 -0.48 5.64 -0.96
CA GLU A 26 -1.40 4.49 -0.74
C GLU A 26 -0.73 3.14 -1.01
N THR A 27 0.20 2.80 -0.12
CA THR A 27 1.02 1.61 -0.23
C THR A 27 0.31 0.38 0.35
N SER A 28 0.44 -0.74 -0.32
CA SER A 28 0.11 -2.07 0.19
C SER A 28 1.32 -2.98 0.05
N LEU A 29 1.56 -3.85 1.03
CA LEU A 29 2.60 -4.90 1.01
C LEU A 29 1.98 -6.20 1.54
N THR A 30 2.22 -7.30 0.85
CA THR A 30 1.77 -8.63 1.26
C THR A 30 2.89 -9.65 1.06
N GLN A 31 2.89 -10.69 1.90
CA GLN A 31 3.85 -11.79 1.90
C GLN A 31 3.11 -13.09 1.61
N ASP A 32 3.70 -13.95 0.78
CA ASP A 32 3.15 -15.27 0.53
C ASP A 32 3.28 -16.13 1.81
N PRO A 33 2.17 -16.59 2.40
CA PRO A 33 2.21 -17.38 3.62
C PRO A 33 2.91 -18.74 3.44
N HIS A 34 3.09 -19.22 2.21
CA HIS A 34 3.77 -20.48 1.90
C HIS A 34 5.24 -20.26 1.48
N ASN A 35 5.64 -19.04 1.16
CA ASN A 35 7.00 -18.69 0.79
C ASN A 35 7.33 -17.25 1.27
N PRO A 36 7.94 -17.09 2.45
CA PRO A 36 8.20 -15.76 3.02
C PRO A 36 9.20 -14.92 2.20
N LEU A 37 9.88 -15.49 1.20
CA LEU A 37 10.73 -14.76 0.28
C LEU A 37 9.94 -14.09 -0.86
N ASN A 38 8.72 -14.54 -1.11
CA ASN A 38 7.84 -14.00 -2.15
C ASN A 38 6.96 -12.89 -1.57
N LEU A 39 7.24 -11.65 -1.97
CA LEU A 39 6.53 -10.44 -1.55
C LEU A 39 5.93 -9.74 -2.76
N VAL A 40 4.76 -9.14 -2.57
CA VAL A 40 4.17 -8.20 -3.53
C VAL A 40 3.82 -6.92 -2.81
N GLY A 41 4.33 -5.80 -3.35
CA GLY A 41 4.01 -4.47 -2.89
C GLY A 41 3.44 -3.64 -4.04
N GLY A 42 2.68 -2.61 -3.72
CA GLY A 42 2.19 -1.68 -4.71
C GLY A 42 1.74 -0.36 -4.10
N ALA A 43 1.52 0.61 -4.98
CA ALA A 43 1.15 1.98 -4.61
C ALA A 43 0.39 2.65 -5.75
N LYS A 44 -0.20 3.81 -5.47
CA LYS A 44 -0.50 4.80 -6.49
C LYS A 44 0.78 5.44 -6.98
N PHE A 45 0.92 5.56 -8.29
CA PHE A 45 2.05 6.16 -9.02
C PHE A 45 1.55 7.44 -9.69
N PHE A 46 2.29 8.54 -9.60
CA PHE A 46 1.88 9.83 -10.16
C PHE A 46 2.74 10.23 -11.37
N PRO A 47 2.27 10.00 -12.61
CA PRO A 47 2.85 10.60 -13.80
C PRO A 47 2.79 12.13 -13.82
N ASP A 48 1.75 12.71 -13.21
CA ASP A 48 1.53 14.16 -13.16
C ASP A 48 0.86 14.56 -11.84
N VAL A 49 1.70 15.00 -10.91
CA VAL A 49 1.27 15.46 -9.58
C VAL A 49 0.46 16.75 -9.67
N ALA A 50 0.78 17.64 -10.61
CA ALA A 50 0.16 18.97 -10.71
C ALA A 50 -1.32 18.88 -11.10
N HIS A 51 -1.69 17.88 -11.91
CA HIS A 51 -3.07 17.64 -12.33
C HIS A 51 -3.71 16.42 -11.63
N TYR A 52 -3.09 15.92 -10.56
CA TYR A 52 -3.57 14.77 -9.79
C TYR A 52 -3.89 13.53 -10.67
N ARG A 53 -3.02 13.26 -11.64
CA ARG A 53 -3.14 12.06 -12.49
C ARG A 53 -2.28 10.96 -11.89
N PHE A 54 -2.89 9.80 -11.71
CA PHE A 54 -2.24 8.64 -11.12
C PHE A 54 -2.72 7.35 -11.77
N ASN A 55 -1.89 6.32 -11.61
CA ASN A 55 -2.23 4.93 -11.87
C ASN A 55 -1.97 4.13 -10.59
N VAL A 56 -2.50 2.92 -10.51
CA VAL A 56 -2.05 1.94 -9.50
C VAL A 56 -1.04 1.00 -10.12
N GLY A 57 -0.03 0.62 -9.35
CA GLY A 57 0.97 -0.33 -9.82
C GLY A 57 1.59 -1.14 -8.69
N TYR A 58 2.45 -2.08 -9.09
CA TYR A 58 3.01 -3.09 -8.23
C TYR A 58 4.47 -3.41 -8.58
N ALA A 59 5.15 -4.04 -7.63
CA ALA A 59 6.45 -4.67 -7.77
C ALA A 59 6.47 -5.95 -6.91
N ALA A 60 7.30 -6.91 -7.28
CA ALA A 60 7.47 -8.16 -6.55
C ALA A 60 8.92 -8.37 -6.13
N SER A 61 9.11 -9.09 -5.04
CA SER A 61 10.40 -9.60 -4.59
C SER A 61 10.32 -11.11 -4.41
N LEU A 62 11.40 -11.81 -4.76
CA LEU A 62 11.52 -13.27 -4.62
C LEU A 62 12.65 -13.66 -3.64
N ASP A 63 13.23 -12.68 -2.96
CA ASP A 63 14.37 -12.84 -2.04
C ASP A 63 14.10 -12.17 -0.68
N GLY A 64 12.84 -12.04 -0.29
CA GLY A 64 12.44 -11.49 1.01
C GLY A 64 12.60 -9.97 1.11
N GLY A 65 12.54 -9.28 -0.03
CA GLY A 65 12.56 -7.82 -0.11
C GLY A 65 13.95 -7.21 -0.32
N CYS A 66 14.98 -8.04 -0.56
CA CYS A 66 16.34 -7.59 -0.84
C CYS A 66 16.47 -6.96 -2.23
N THR A 67 15.78 -7.53 -3.23
CA THR A 67 15.65 -6.97 -4.56
C THR A 67 14.20 -6.98 -5.00
N TRP A 68 13.85 -6.00 -5.84
CA TRP A 68 12.50 -5.80 -6.33
C TRP A 68 12.50 -5.73 -7.84
N SER A 69 11.47 -6.28 -8.47
CA SER A 69 11.23 -6.15 -9.89
C SER A 69 10.98 -4.69 -10.27
N LYS A 70 11.26 -4.32 -11.52
CA LYS A 70 10.80 -3.06 -12.10
C LYS A 70 9.30 -2.85 -11.85
N SER A 71 8.93 -1.65 -11.40
CA SER A 71 7.54 -1.32 -11.10
C SER A 71 6.69 -1.32 -12.37
N ARG A 72 5.47 -1.84 -12.26
CA ARG A 72 4.53 -2.00 -13.38
C ARG A 72 3.18 -1.42 -13.01
N VAL A 73 2.54 -0.76 -13.97
CA VAL A 73 1.13 -0.41 -13.85
C VAL A 73 0.31 -1.70 -13.80
N LEU A 74 -0.72 -1.73 -12.97
CA LEU A 74 -1.62 -2.87 -12.84
C LEU A 74 -2.48 -2.99 -14.11
N PRO A 75 -2.31 -4.05 -14.92
CA PRO A 75 -3.03 -4.18 -16.20
C PRO A 75 -4.54 -4.23 -16.02
N GLY A 76 -5.28 -3.55 -16.89
CA GLY A 76 -6.74 -3.47 -16.82
C GLY A 76 -7.26 -2.34 -15.93
N PHE A 77 -6.37 -1.63 -15.24
CA PHE A 77 -6.65 -0.41 -14.49
C PHE A 77 -5.94 0.83 -15.08
N ASP A 78 -5.30 0.64 -16.24
CA ASP A 78 -4.48 1.61 -16.98
C ASP A 78 -5.29 2.41 -18.01
N ALA A 79 -6.38 1.86 -18.52
CA ALA A 79 -7.26 2.51 -19.50
C ALA A 79 -8.23 3.52 -18.87
N GLU A 80 -8.44 3.44 -17.56
CA GLU A 80 -9.45 4.19 -16.83
C GLU A 80 -8.75 5.00 -15.74
N THR A 81 -8.61 6.31 -15.95
CA THR A 81 -7.78 7.25 -15.17
C THR A 81 -8.26 7.52 -13.73
N SER A 82 -8.82 6.54 -13.04
CA SER A 82 -9.49 6.73 -11.74
C SER A 82 -9.52 5.46 -10.89
N SER A 83 -8.51 4.60 -11.04
CA SER A 83 -8.26 3.47 -10.12
C SER A 83 -7.32 3.90 -9.00
N SER A 84 -7.67 3.60 -7.75
CA SER A 84 -7.02 4.08 -6.52
C SER A 84 -6.90 2.98 -5.46
N ASP A 85 -6.16 3.25 -4.38
CA ASP A 85 -6.10 2.44 -3.15
C ASP A 85 -5.84 0.95 -3.40
N PRO A 86 -4.66 0.60 -3.97
CA PRO A 86 -4.38 -0.79 -4.30
C PRO A 86 -4.14 -1.59 -3.02
N VAL A 87 -4.83 -2.72 -2.90
CA VAL A 87 -4.60 -3.72 -1.84
C VAL A 87 -4.26 -5.05 -2.49
N PHE A 88 -3.21 -5.71 -2.01
CA PHE A 88 -2.77 -7.02 -2.50
C PHE A 88 -2.91 -8.10 -1.44
N ALA A 89 -3.28 -9.30 -1.86
CA ALA A 89 -3.34 -10.48 -1.00
C ALA A 89 -2.90 -11.74 -1.73
N PHE A 90 -2.18 -12.62 -1.04
CA PHE A 90 -1.95 -13.98 -1.52
C PHE A 90 -3.14 -14.88 -1.19
N GLY A 91 -3.68 -15.52 -2.21
CA GLY A 91 -4.65 -16.60 -2.10
C GLY A 91 -4.03 -17.97 -2.38
N PRO A 92 -4.85 -19.01 -2.61
CA PRO A 92 -4.36 -20.37 -2.80
C PRO A 92 -3.38 -20.50 -3.96
N HIS A 93 -2.37 -21.36 -3.80
CA HIS A 93 -1.31 -21.63 -4.79
C HIS A 93 -0.45 -20.40 -5.11
N SER A 94 -0.16 -19.57 -4.10
CA SER A 94 0.68 -18.37 -4.24
C SER A 94 0.17 -17.36 -5.27
N LYS A 95 -1.13 -17.40 -5.58
CA LYS A 95 -1.75 -16.46 -6.51
C LYS A 95 -2.05 -15.15 -5.82
N VAL A 96 -1.72 -14.07 -6.49
CA VAL A 96 -1.91 -12.71 -6.03
C VAL A 96 -3.27 -12.20 -6.50
N TYR A 97 -4.01 -11.62 -5.58
CA TYR A 97 -5.23 -10.88 -5.83
C TYR A 97 -4.93 -9.41 -5.58
N ALA A 98 -5.34 -8.56 -6.52
CA ALA A 98 -5.29 -7.11 -6.37
C ALA A 98 -6.72 -6.59 -6.30
N ALA A 99 -7.03 -5.81 -5.28
CA ALA A 99 -8.27 -5.06 -5.17
C ALA A 99 -7.96 -3.57 -5.31
N THR A 100 -8.83 -2.84 -5.99
CA THR A 100 -8.73 -1.38 -6.15
C THR A 100 -10.09 -0.75 -5.98
N ILE A 101 -10.10 0.54 -5.66
CA ILE A 101 -11.28 1.38 -5.83
C ILE A 101 -11.26 1.92 -7.25
N PHE A 102 -12.39 1.82 -7.93
CA PHE A 102 -12.62 2.49 -9.20
C PHE A 102 -13.61 3.63 -9.01
N ILE A 103 -13.40 4.73 -9.72
CA ILE A 103 -14.33 5.86 -9.77
C ILE A 103 -14.55 6.22 -11.24
N ASN A 104 -15.79 6.20 -11.71
CA ASN A 104 -16.15 6.85 -12.97
C ASN A 104 -17.19 7.95 -12.72
N LYS A 105 -17.67 8.59 -13.78
CA LYS A 105 -18.63 9.72 -13.68
C LYS A 105 -19.97 9.34 -13.01
N HIS A 106 -20.27 8.05 -12.88
CA HIS A 106 -21.57 7.55 -12.48
C HIS A 106 -21.52 6.59 -11.29
N THR A 107 -20.42 5.85 -11.10
CA THR A 107 -20.28 4.85 -10.05
C THR A 107 -18.89 4.87 -9.42
N SER A 108 -18.84 4.45 -8.15
CA SER A 108 -17.60 3.98 -7.53
C SER A 108 -17.75 2.51 -7.23
N ASP A 109 -16.70 1.73 -7.46
CA ASP A 109 -16.74 0.29 -7.33
C ASP A 109 -15.49 -0.26 -6.66
N VAL A 110 -15.61 -1.46 -6.10
CA VAL A 110 -14.47 -2.28 -5.69
C VAL A 110 -14.30 -3.34 -6.76
N SER A 111 -13.11 -3.40 -7.34
CA SER A 111 -12.77 -4.32 -8.42
C SER A 111 -11.58 -5.19 -8.02
N VAL A 112 -11.67 -6.48 -8.35
CA VAL A 112 -10.61 -7.46 -8.05
C VAL A 112 -10.05 -8.02 -9.34
N SER A 113 -8.73 -8.11 -9.43
CA SER A 113 -8.02 -8.88 -10.45
C SER A 113 -7.16 -9.97 -9.83
N ARG A 114 -7.01 -11.09 -10.55
CA ARG A 114 -6.17 -12.21 -10.13
C ARG A 114 -4.99 -12.32 -11.07
N ASP A 115 -3.84 -12.66 -10.52
CA ASP A 115 -2.67 -12.97 -11.32
C ASP A 115 -2.73 -14.37 -11.96
N LYS A 116 -1.99 -14.46 -13.05
CA LYS A 116 -1.41 -15.68 -13.61
C LYS A 116 0.04 -15.34 -13.94
N ASP A 117 0.99 -15.88 -13.16
CA ASP A 117 2.42 -15.59 -13.32
C ASP A 117 2.72 -14.08 -13.23
N LEU A 118 2.15 -13.41 -12.22
CA LEU A 118 2.20 -11.94 -12.05
C LEU A 118 1.63 -11.12 -13.22
N THR A 119 0.90 -11.76 -14.13
CA THR A 119 0.12 -11.08 -15.17
C THR A 119 -1.34 -11.08 -14.75
N PHE A 120 -1.88 -9.90 -14.48
CA PHE A 120 -3.24 -9.74 -13.97
C PHE A 120 -4.29 -9.91 -15.08
N SER A 121 -5.40 -10.58 -14.75
CA SER A 121 -6.57 -10.67 -15.61
C SER A 121 -7.29 -9.32 -15.71
N LYS A 122 -8.28 -9.23 -16.59
CA LYS A 122 -9.23 -8.11 -16.53
C LYS A 122 -9.89 -8.03 -15.14
N PRO A 123 -10.08 -6.83 -14.57
CA PRO A 123 -10.75 -6.68 -13.28
C PRO A 123 -12.20 -7.16 -13.34
N THR A 124 -12.69 -7.69 -12.23
CA THR A 124 -14.10 -8.00 -12.00
C THR A 124 -14.63 -7.11 -10.88
N THR A 125 -15.70 -6.36 -11.17
CA THR A 125 -16.41 -5.57 -10.15
C THR A 125 -17.08 -6.51 -9.14
N VAL A 126 -16.74 -6.34 -7.86
CA VAL A 126 -17.31 -7.14 -6.75
C VAL A 126 -18.34 -6.36 -5.93
N PHE A 127 -18.30 -5.03 -6.01
CA PHE A 127 -19.29 -4.14 -5.42
C PHE A 127 -19.40 -2.87 -6.24
N GLU A 128 -20.61 -2.47 -6.61
CA GLU A 128 -20.88 -1.23 -7.34
C GLU A 128 -21.83 -0.36 -6.52
N THR A 129 -21.45 0.89 -6.28
CA THR A 129 -22.34 1.87 -5.66
C THR A 129 -23.33 2.38 -6.71
N ARG A 130 -24.63 2.41 -6.36
CA ARG A 130 -25.69 2.91 -7.24
C ARG A 130 -25.40 4.35 -7.69
N PRO A 131 -25.98 4.78 -8.84
CA PRO A 131 -25.90 6.17 -9.27
C PRO A 131 -26.28 7.08 -8.09
N GLU A 132 -25.48 8.13 -7.88
CA GLU A 132 -25.62 9.18 -6.84
C GLU A 132 -24.99 8.91 -5.46
N ALA A 133 -24.38 7.75 -5.21
CA ALA A 133 -23.61 7.51 -3.98
C ALA A 133 -22.11 7.33 -4.26
N VAL A 134 -21.26 8.06 -3.52
CA VAL A 134 -19.80 7.91 -3.57
C VAL A 134 -19.38 6.89 -2.51
N PHE A 135 -18.70 5.82 -2.91
CA PHE A 135 -17.97 4.97 -1.97
C PHE A 135 -16.76 5.75 -1.46
N SER A 136 -16.71 6.00 -0.15
CA SER A 136 -15.56 6.57 0.53
C SER A 136 -15.00 5.52 1.46
N ASP A 137 -13.81 5.01 1.13
CA ASP A 137 -13.06 4.04 1.92
C ASP A 137 -12.47 4.63 3.20
N LYS A 138 -12.33 5.96 3.23
CA LYS A 138 -11.94 6.78 4.40
C LYS A 138 -13.06 7.78 4.74
N PRO A 139 -14.29 7.32 5.05
CA PRO A 139 -15.48 8.17 5.08
C PRO A 139 -15.43 9.25 6.18
N SER A 140 -14.57 9.10 7.18
CA SER A 140 -14.48 10.02 8.33
C SER A 140 -13.42 11.10 8.20
N GLY A 141 -12.46 11.00 7.26
CA GLY A 141 -11.29 11.88 7.26
C GLY A 141 -10.38 11.69 8.49
N GLN A 142 -10.46 10.52 9.13
CA GLN A 142 -9.62 10.13 10.27
C GLN A 142 -8.20 9.84 9.79
N LEU A 143 -7.21 10.50 10.39
CA LEU A 143 -5.78 10.26 10.16
C LEU A 143 -5.15 9.62 11.39
N TYR A 144 -4.11 8.82 11.15
CA TYR A 144 -3.22 8.21 12.15
C TYR A 144 -1.78 8.50 11.73
N LEU A 145 -0.95 9.02 12.65
CA LEU A 145 0.46 9.30 12.40
C LEU A 145 1.28 8.67 13.52
N ALA A 146 2.23 7.80 13.17
CA ALA A 146 3.14 7.18 14.11
C ALA A 146 4.60 7.54 13.82
N TRP A 147 5.40 7.77 14.85
CA TRP A 147 6.83 8.07 14.73
C TRP A 147 7.62 7.50 15.91
N SER A 148 8.92 7.32 15.71
CA SER A 148 9.86 7.05 16.80
C SER A 148 10.30 8.38 17.41
N ASP A 149 9.94 8.62 18.68
CA ASP A 149 10.46 9.74 19.44
C ASP A 149 11.81 9.37 20.03
N LYS A 150 12.83 10.20 19.81
CA LYS A 150 14.18 10.03 20.36
C LYS A 150 14.56 11.17 21.31
N GLY A 151 13.65 12.11 21.58
CA GLY A 151 13.94 13.33 22.32
C GLY A 151 14.14 13.15 23.83
N THR A 152 13.69 12.01 24.39
CA THR A 152 13.61 11.77 25.84
C THR A 152 14.70 10.84 26.37
N GLY A 153 15.63 10.38 25.53
CA GLY A 153 16.62 9.37 25.90
C GLY A 153 16.06 7.95 26.02
N ASP A 154 14.77 7.77 25.70
CA ASP A 154 14.01 6.53 25.66
C ASP A 154 13.25 6.52 24.32
N ALA A 155 13.53 5.54 23.46
CA ALA A 155 13.08 5.56 22.07
C ALA A 155 11.68 4.95 21.91
N ASP A 156 10.65 5.78 22.09
CA ASP A 156 9.26 5.34 22.06
C ASP A 156 8.61 5.45 20.68
N VAL A 157 7.64 4.57 20.40
CA VAL A 157 6.73 4.70 19.27
C VAL A 157 5.50 5.46 19.73
N LEU A 158 5.32 6.67 19.20
CA LEU A 158 4.17 7.51 19.50
C LEU A 158 3.16 7.48 18.35
N LEU A 159 1.87 7.58 18.67
CA LEU A 159 0.74 7.65 17.75
C LEU A 159 -0.09 8.90 18.06
N VAL A 160 -0.42 9.69 17.04
CA VAL A 160 -1.48 10.72 17.11
C VAL A 160 -2.55 10.46 16.08
N THR A 161 -3.76 10.94 16.36
CA THR A 161 -4.92 10.75 15.50
C THR A 161 -5.60 12.09 15.23
N SER A 162 -6.16 12.29 14.05
CA SER A 162 -6.94 13.48 13.70
C SER A 162 -8.30 13.10 13.12
N LYS A 163 -9.39 13.61 13.70
CA LYS A 163 -10.77 13.34 13.26
C LYS A 163 -11.30 14.33 12.23
N ASP A 164 -10.53 15.37 11.92
CA ASP A 164 -10.99 16.54 11.19
C ASP A 164 -10.06 16.90 10.02
N LYS A 165 -9.50 15.87 9.36
CA LYS A 165 -8.63 15.98 8.19
C LYS A 165 -7.33 16.74 8.47
N GLY A 166 -6.77 16.58 9.67
CA GLY A 166 -5.47 17.12 10.07
C GLY A 166 -5.51 18.54 10.66
N LYS A 167 -6.71 19.07 10.97
CA LYS A 167 -6.83 20.41 11.58
C LYS A 167 -6.51 20.38 13.07
N THR A 168 -6.93 19.33 13.77
CA THR A 168 -6.58 19.06 15.17
C THR A 168 -6.09 17.63 15.34
N TRP A 169 -5.23 17.44 16.34
CA TRP A 169 -4.58 16.17 16.63
C TRP A 169 -4.81 15.79 18.09
N SER A 170 -4.94 14.49 18.35
CA SER A 170 -4.93 13.97 19.72
C SER A 170 -3.59 14.23 20.40
N ALA A 171 -3.56 14.13 21.74
CA ALA A 171 -2.30 13.99 22.43
C ALA A 171 -1.53 12.74 21.93
N PRO A 172 -0.19 12.76 21.89
CA PRO A 172 0.61 11.58 21.56
C PRO A 172 0.34 10.43 22.52
N LEU A 173 0.13 9.24 21.96
CA LEU A 173 -0.03 7.99 22.68
C LEU A 173 1.19 7.11 22.45
N ARG A 174 1.89 6.71 23.51
CA ARG A 174 2.91 5.65 23.45
C ARG A 174 2.24 4.31 23.15
N VAL A 175 2.68 3.60 22.11
CA VAL A 175 2.06 2.35 21.65
C VAL A 175 2.96 1.12 21.79
N ASN A 176 4.22 1.30 22.20
CA ASN A 176 5.13 0.23 22.63
C ASN A 176 5.04 -0.05 24.14
N ASP A 177 5.40 -1.28 24.53
CA ASP A 177 5.19 -1.86 25.86
C ASP A 177 6.49 -2.19 26.63
N ASP A 178 7.63 -1.71 26.14
CA ASP A 178 8.91 -1.85 26.83
C ASP A 178 9.01 -0.95 28.08
N PRO A 179 9.94 -1.26 29.01
CA PRO A 179 10.14 -0.47 30.21
C PRO A 179 10.55 0.96 29.88
N ILE A 180 9.99 1.92 30.63
CA ILE A 180 10.35 3.33 30.52
C ILE A 180 11.81 3.52 30.98
N HIS A 181 12.59 4.32 30.24
CA HIS A 181 14.00 4.66 30.46
C HIS A 181 15.02 3.54 30.19
N ASN A 182 14.92 2.84 29.06
CA ASN A 182 15.86 1.80 28.64
C ASN A 182 16.93 2.26 27.63
#